data_AF-A0A7V1XWX6-F1
#
_entry.id   AF-A0A7V1XWX6-F1
#
_cell.length_a   1.000
_cell.length_b   1.000
_cell.length_c   1.000
_cell.angle_alpha   90.00
_cell.angle_beta   90.00
_cell.angle_gamma   90.00
#
_symmetry.space_group_name_H-M   'P 1'
#
loop_
_entity.id
_entity.type
_entity.pdbx_description
1 polymer ?
#
loop_
_entity_poly.entity_id
_entity_poly.type
_entity_poly.pdbx_seq_one_letter_code
_entity_poly.pdbx_strand_id
1 'polypeptide(L)'
;MAKGHAGHRNGFYRPDDHVSVEAAAVKIGCSRMTVLRLLDLGKLAGCRFTDRGWWHVSKVSLAGYLASLRAQENGRKGKVKR
;
A
#
# COMPACT_ATOMS: atom_id res chain seq x y z
N MET A 1 -22.18 -22.49 26.21
CA MET A 1 -23.26 -22.29 25.23
C MET A 1 -23.50 -20.82 25.04
N ALA A 2 -23.59 -20.40 23.78
CA ALA A 2 -24.09 -19.11 23.29
C ALA A 2 -23.28 -17.85 23.63
N LYS A 3 -23.11 -16.87 22.73
CA LYS A 3 -23.36 -16.71 21.29
C LYS A 3 -22.56 -15.44 20.92
N GLY A 4 -22.04 -15.39 19.70
CA GLY A 4 -21.17 -14.31 19.24
C GLY A 4 -21.81 -12.93 19.36
N HIS A 5 -20.98 -11.94 19.68
CA HIS A 5 -21.27 -10.55 19.33
C HIS A 5 -20.37 -10.18 18.15
N ALA A 6 -21.04 -9.96 17.03
CA ALA A 6 -20.48 -9.62 15.74
C ALA A 6 -19.41 -8.54 15.88
N GLY A 7 -18.24 -8.80 15.29
CA GLY A 7 -17.19 -7.82 15.14
C GLY A 7 -17.75 -6.56 14.48
N HIS A 8 -17.69 -5.47 15.24
CA HIS A 8 -18.04 -4.13 14.83
C HIS A 8 -17.09 -3.70 13.69
N ARG A 9 -17.36 -4.12 12.45
CA ARG A 9 -16.64 -3.69 11.26
C ARG A 9 -17.21 -2.34 10.80
N ASN A 10 -16.77 -1.26 11.43
CA ASN A 10 -16.96 0.07 10.84
C ASN A 10 -15.91 1.07 11.33
N GLY A 11 -15.15 1.67 10.39
CA GLY A 11 -14.74 3.07 10.53
C GLY A 11 -13.40 3.42 11.17
N PHE A 12 -12.31 2.65 11.04
CA PHE A 12 -10.99 3.16 11.41
C PHE A 12 -10.30 3.90 10.26
N TYR A 13 -10.84 5.04 9.83
CA TYR A 13 -9.99 6.05 9.20
C TYR A 13 -9.16 6.70 10.30
N ARG A 14 -8.02 6.09 10.61
CA ARG A 14 -6.96 6.78 11.33
C ARG A 14 -6.19 7.57 10.28
N PRO A 15 -6.24 8.92 10.31
CA PRO A 15 -5.48 9.73 9.36
C PRO A 15 -3.98 9.43 9.42
N ASP A 16 -3.49 8.90 10.55
CA ASP A 16 -2.11 8.45 10.67
C ASP A 16 -1.80 7.15 9.90
N ASP A 17 -2.77 6.32 9.53
CA ASP A 17 -2.47 5.02 8.89
C ASP A 17 -2.34 5.10 7.36
N HIS A 18 -2.56 6.28 6.78
CA HIS A 18 -2.57 6.50 5.33
C HIS A 18 -1.64 7.64 4.92
N VAL A 19 -1.15 7.60 3.68
CA VAL A 19 -0.36 8.66 3.07
C VAL A 19 -0.88 8.99 1.68
N SER A 20 -0.77 10.24 1.26
CA SER A 20 -1.15 10.65 -0.09
C SER A 20 -0.33 9.91 -1.15
N VAL A 21 -0.90 9.76 -2.36
CA VAL A 21 -0.18 9.15 -3.50
C VAL A 21 1.18 9.78 -3.73
N GLU A 22 1.30 11.10 -3.63
CA GLU A 22 2.57 11.80 -3.85
C GLU A 22 3.63 11.42 -2.82
N ALA A 23 3.26 11.37 -1.54
CA ALA A 23 4.16 10.93 -0.48
C ALA A 23 4.56 9.45 -0.64
N ALA A 24 3.63 8.58 -1.09
CA ALA A 24 3.94 7.20 -1.42
C ALA A 24 4.89 7.10 -2.63
N ALA A 25 4.70 7.94 -3.64
CA ALA A 25 5.54 7.98 -4.84
C ALA A 25 6.98 8.36 -4.50
N VAL A 26 7.17 9.38 -3.66
CA VAL A 26 8.49 9.78 -3.12
C VAL A 26 9.13 8.64 -2.34
N LYS A 27 8.38 7.94 -1.48
CA LYS A 27 8.90 6.80 -0.69
C LYS A 27 9.31 5.60 -1.54
N ILE A 28 8.58 5.31 -2.61
CA ILE A 28 8.92 4.22 -3.55
C ILE A 28 10.03 4.67 -4.52
N GLY A 29 10.20 5.96 -4.75
CA GLY A 29 11.07 6.49 -5.80
C GLY A 29 10.47 6.29 -7.19
N CYS A 30 9.15 6.44 -7.33
CA CYS A 30 8.40 6.24 -8.58
C CYS A 30 7.50 7.44 -8.88
N SER A 31 6.92 7.47 -10.09
CA SER A 31 5.94 8.50 -10.45
C SER A 31 4.57 8.27 -9.78
N ARG A 32 3.81 9.35 -9.61
CA ARG A 32 2.41 9.29 -9.15
C ARG A 32 1.56 8.31 -9.97
N MET A 33 1.74 8.31 -11.29
CA MET A 33 1.02 7.42 -12.20
C MET A 33 1.31 5.95 -11.91
N THR A 34 2.55 5.61 -11.60
CA THR A 34 2.93 4.26 -11.20
C THR A 34 2.22 3.85 -9.91
N VAL A 35 2.15 4.73 -8.90
CA VAL A 35 1.46 4.41 -7.64
C VAL A 35 -0.04 4.18 -7.86
N LEU A 36 -0.70 5.01 -8.68
CA LEU A 36 -2.10 4.81 -9.06
C LEU A 36 -2.31 3.46 -9.76
N ARG A 37 -1.39 3.09 -10.67
CA ARG A 37 -1.44 1.78 -11.33
C ARG A 37 -1.23 0.64 -10.35
N LEU A 38 -0.40 0.79 -9.32
CA LEU A 38 -0.21 -0.23 -8.28
C LEU A 38 -1.46 -0.41 -7.41
N LEU A 39 -2.20 0.67 -7.15
CA LEU A 39 -3.50 0.60 -6.49
C LEU A 39 -4.53 -0.12 -7.37
N ASP A 40 -4.60 0.23 -8.66
CA ASP A 40 -5.50 -0.41 -9.64
C ASP A 40 -5.22 -1.91 -9.80
N LEU A 41 -3.94 -2.29 -9.85
CA LEU A 41 -3.50 -3.68 -9.90
C LEU A 41 -3.67 -4.44 -8.56
N GLY A 42 -4.16 -3.79 -7.50
CA GLY A 42 -4.30 -4.38 -6.17
C GLY A 42 -2.98 -4.72 -5.47
N LYS A 43 -1.84 -4.21 -5.96
CA LYS A 43 -0.52 -4.42 -5.35
C LYS A 43 -0.29 -3.51 -4.14
N LEU A 44 -0.96 -2.37 -4.11
CA LEU A 44 -1.05 -1.48 -2.96
C LEU A 44 -2.50 -1.42 -2.49
N ALA A 45 -2.68 -1.42 -1.18
CA ALA A 45 -3.96 -1.12 -0.57
C ALA A 45 -4.08 0.40 -0.38
N GLY A 46 -5.23 0.95 -0.77
CA GLY A 46 -5.53 2.35 -0.58
C GLY A 46 -7.02 2.60 -0.66
N CYS A 47 -7.41 3.78 -0.22
CA CYS A 47 -8.80 4.24 -0.27
C CYS A 47 -8.87 5.58 -0.98
N ARG A 48 -10.01 5.80 -1.64
CA ARG A 48 -10.34 7.10 -2.21
C ARG A 48 -10.98 7.93 -1.10
N PHE A 49 -10.34 9.03 -0.75
CA PHE A 49 -10.72 9.87 0.37
C PHE A 49 -11.78 10.90 0.00
N THR A 50 -11.80 11.32 -1.26
CA THR A 50 -12.82 12.24 -1.79
C THR A 50 -13.28 11.78 -3.17
N ASP A 51 -14.53 12.12 -3.51
CA ASP A 51 -15.08 11.93 -4.85
C ASP A 51 -14.27 12.67 -5.93
N ARG A 52 -13.50 13.69 -5.54
CA ARG A 52 -12.56 14.41 -6.43
C ARG A 52 -11.25 13.67 -6.73
N GLY A 53 -11.09 12.42 -6.27
CA GLY A 53 -9.98 11.55 -6.68
C GLY A 53 -8.74 11.61 -5.79
N TRP A 54 -8.90 11.99 -4.52
CA TRP A 54 -7.80 12.00 -3.56
C TRP A 54 -7.53 10.57 -3.10
N TRP A 55 -6.57 9.90 -3.72
CA TRP A 55 -6.17 8.54 -3.35
C TRP A 55 -5.16 8.56 -2.22
N HIS A 56 -5.41 7.74 -1.21
CA HIS A 56 -4.56 7.58 -0.04
C HIS A 56 -4.12 6.12 0.02
N VAL A 57 -2.84 5.88 0.24
CA VAL A 57 -2.21 4.56 0.31
C VAL A 57 -2.04 4.18 1.77
N SER A 58 -2.38 2.94 2.12
CA SER A 58 -2.13 2.39 3.46
C SER A 58 -0.63 2.30 3.72
N LYS A 59 -0.16 2.85 4.86
CA LYS A 59 1.25 2.78 5.27
C LYS A 59 1.74 1.33 5.40
N VAL A 60 0.89 0.43 5.90
CA VAL A 60 1.22 -1.00 6.09
C VAL A 60 1.45 -1.69 4.74
N SER A 61 0.53 -1.49 3.79
CA SER A 61 0.68 -2.05 2.45
C SER A 61 1.89 -1.47 1.73
N LEU A 62 2.13 -0.17 1.86
CA LEU A 62 3.31 0.48 1.32
C LEU A 62 4.61 -0.12 1.89
N ALA A 63 4.69 -0.34 3.20
CA ALA A 63 5.84 -0.96 3.85
C ALA A 63 6.07 -2.40 3.37
N GLY A 64 5.00 -3.20 3.25
CA GLY A 64 5.07 -4.56 2.72
C GLY A 64 5.53 -4.60 1.25
N TYR A 65 5.08 -3.64 0.44
CA TYR A 65 5.53 -3.50 -0.95
C TYR A 65 7.02 -3.14 -1.03
N LEU A 66 7.48 -2.18 -0.22
CA LEU A 66 8.91 -1.80 -0.14
C LEU A 66 9.79 -2.97 0.32
N ALA A 67 9.34 -3.74 1.31
CA ALA A 67 10.05 -4.94 1.76
C ALA A 67 10.16 -5.98 0.63
N SER A 68 9.08 -6.17 -0.14
CA SER A 68 9.06 -7.06 -1.30
C SER A 68 10.01 -6.59 -2.40
N LEU A 69 10.08 -5.29 -2.69
CA LEU A 69 11.03 -4.71 -3.65
C LEU A 69 12.48 -4.99 -3.24
N ARG A 70 12.82 -4.78 -1.97
CA ARG A 70 14.17 -5.07 -1.43
C ARG A 70 14.51 -6.56 -1.54
N ALA A 71 13.55 -7.44 -1.25
CA ALA A 71 13.73 -8.89 -1.40
C ALA A 71 13.99 -9.30 -2.87
N GLN A 72 13.27 -8.68 -3.82
CA GLN A 72 13.48 -8.92 -5.26
C GLN A 72 14.83 -8.41 -5.75
N GLU A 73 15.29 -7.25 -5.25
CA GLU A 73 16.61 -6.71 -5.58
C GLU A 73 17.74 -7.64 -5.10
N ASN A 74 17.66 -8.11 -3.86
CA ASN A 74 18.62 -9.09 -3.33
C ASN A 74 18.58 -10.42 -4.09
N GLY A 75 17.39 -10.88 -4.48
CA GLY A 75 17.24 -12.09 -5.31
C GLY A 75 17.80 -11.93 -6.73
N ARG A 76 17.72 -10.73 -7.32
CA ARG A 76 18.34 -10.42 -8.62
C ARG A 76 19.86 -10.39 -8.54
N LYS A 77 20.45 -9.85 -7.48
CA LYS A 77 21.91 -9.86 -7.29
C LYS A 77 22.48 -11.26 -7.03
N GLY A 78 21.70 -12.15 -6.42
CA GLY A 78 22.11 -13.55 -6.18
C GLY A 78 22.03 -14.49 -7.40
N LYS A 79 21.39 -14.06 -8.50
CA LYS A 79 21.24 -14.87 -9.73
C LYS A 79 22.24 -14.54 -10.86
N VAL A 80 23.28 -13.76 -10.59
CA VAL A 80 24.46 -13.69 -11.49
C VAL A 80 25.38 -14.86 -11.13
N LYS A 81 24.97 -16.08 -11.50
CA LYS A 81 25.91 -17.20 -11.63
C LYS A 81 26.53 -17.06 -13.02
N ARG A 82 27.86 -16.94 -13.03
CA ARG A 82 28.73 -16.90 -14.21
C ARG A 82 28.36 -17.95 -15.26
#